data_AF-A0A2N1IDR2-F1
#
_entry.id   AF-A0A2N1IDR2-F1
#
_cell.length_a   1.000
_cell.length_b   1.000
_cell.length_c   1.000
_cell.angle_alpha   90.00
_cell.angle_beta   90.00
_cell.angle_gamma   90.00
#
_symmetry.space_group_name_H-M   'P 1'
#
loop_
_entity.id
_entity.type
_entity.pdbx_description
1 polymer ?
#
loop_
_entity_poly.entity_id
_entity_poly.type
_entity_poly.pdbx_seq_one_letter_code
_entity_poly.pdbx_strand_id
1 'polypeptide(L)'
;MYRSKTSFKHDLILWLVLVLFTLLSWILGHDFTAIDTKILSIIILIIGFIKVRIVLMNFMEIKTAPRYLRWFMDGWCLGVCGLLLFILYR
;
A
#
# COMPACT_ATOMS: atom_id res chain seq x y z
N MET A 1 -19.47 0.63 30.27
CA MET A 1 -20.33 1.21 29.20
C MET A 1 -19.62 1.03 27.87
N TYR A 2 -20.30 0.43 26.90
CA TYR A 2 -19.78 -0.42 25.81
C TYR A 2 -18.88 0.32 24.81
N ARG A 3 -17.55 0.19 24.93
CA ARG A 3 -16.57 0.76 23.99
C ARG A 3 -16.57 -0.09 22.71
N SER A 4 -17.52 0.23 21.82
CA SER A 4 -17.42 0.14 20.36
C SER A 4 -16.72 -1.11 19.81
N LYS A 5 -17.49 -2.21 19.66
CA LYS A 5 -17.06 -3.44 18.95
C LYS A 5 -16.68 -3.23 17.47
N THR A 6 -16.87 -2.04 16.91
CA THR A 6 -16.61 -1.73 15.49
C THR A 6 -15.14 -1.38 15.21
N SER A 7 -14.41 -0.77 16.14
CA SER A 7 -12.98 -0.40 15.95
C SER A 7 -12.11 -1.63 15.67
N PHE A 8 -12.23 -2.64 16.52
CA PHE A 8 -11.41 -3.85 16.42
C PHE A 8 -11.58 -4.61 15.10
N LYS A 9 -12.81 -4.63 14.56
CA LYS A 9 -13.06 -5.26 13.25
C LYS A 9 -12.34 -4.52 12.12
N HIS A 10 -12.32 -3.19 12.15
CA HIS A 10 -11.59 -2.40 11.15
C HIS A 10 -10.08 -2.63 11.26
N ASP A 11 -9.54 -2.63 12.47
CA ASP A 11 -8.11 -2.84 12.72
C ASP A 11 -7.67 -4.23 12.27
N LEU A 12 -8.49 -5.25 12.52
CA LEU A 12 -8.25 -6.62 12.04
C LEU A 12 -8.32 -6.75 10.52
N ILE A 13 -9.27 -6.10 9.86
CA ILE A 13 -9.36 -6.11 8.39
C ILE A 13 -8.10 -5.47 7.78
N LEU A 14 -7.64 -4.36 8.35
CA LEU A 14 -6.42 -3.70 7.90
C LEU A 14 -5.18 -4.57 8.12
N TRP A 15 -5.08 -5.19 9.29
CA TRP A 15 -4.03 -6.14 9.58
C TRP A 15 -4.03 -7.30 8.57
N LEU A 16 -5.20 -7.88 8.27
CA LEU A 16 -5.33 -8.98 7.31
C LEU A 16 -4.94 -8.52 5.90
N VAL A 17 -5.35 -7.33 5.47
CA VAL A 17 -4.93 -6.73 4.20
C VAL A 17 -3.41 -6.53 4.14
N LEU A 18 -2.79 -6.04 5.22
CA LEU A 18 -1.33 -5.86 5.28
C LEU A 18 -0.57 -7.18 5.22
N VAL A 19 -1.08 -8.22 5.89
CA VAL A 19 -0.55 -9.58 5.82
C VAL A 19 -0.68 -10.11 4.39
N LEU A 20 -1.85 -9.95 3.75
CA LEU A 20 -2.09 -10.36 2.37
C LEU A 20 -1.12 -9.67 1.41
N PHE A 21 -0.91 -8.35 1.55
CA PHE A 21 0.07 -7.60 0.77
C PHE A 21 1.50 -8.13 0.95
N THR A 22 1.85 -8.55 2.17
CA THR A 22 3.17 -9.12 2.47
C THR A 22 3.32 -10.50 1.82
N LEU A 23 2.28 -11.34 1.88
CA LEU A 23 2.26 -12.65 1.20
C LEU A 23 2.33 -12.49 -0.32
N LEU A 24 1.56 -11.56 -0.89
CA LEU A 24 1.62 -11.24 -2.31
C LEU A 24 3.04 -10.85 -2.72
N SER A 25 3.68 -9.92 -2.01
CA SER A 25 5.06 -9.52 -2.30
C SER A 25 6.04 -10.69 -2.21
N TRP A 26 5.80 -11.64 -1.32
CA TRP A 26 6.67 -12.81 -1.13
C TRP A 26 6.51 -13.83 -2.25
N ILE A 27 5.26 -14.13 -2.63
CA ILE A 27 4.92 -15.00 -3.78
C ILE A 27 5.45 -14.39 -5.08
N LEU A 28 5.25 -13.08 -5.26
CA LEU A 28 5.79 -12.33 -6.39
C LEU A 28 7.31 -12.43 -6.47
N GLY A 29 8.02 -12.37 -5.34
CA GLY A 29 9.48 -12.49 -5.30
C GLY A 29 10.01 -13.92 -5.45
N HIS A 30 9.22 -14.96 -5.14
CA HIS A 30 9.68 -16.35 -5.11
C HIS A 30 9.35 -17.14 -6.38
N ASP A 31 8.13 -17.00 -6.90
CA ASP A 31 7.59 -17.94 -7.91
C ASP A 31 7.64 -17.42 -9.36
N PHE A 32 7.93 -16.14 -9.57
CA PHE A 32 7.89 -15.54 -10.91
C PHE A 32 9.29 -15.44 -11.54
N THR A 33 9.86 -16.60 -11.86
CA THR A 33 11.08 -16.71 -12.69
C THR A 33 10.79 -16.58 -14.19
N ALA A 34 9.53 -16.76 -14.60
CA ALA A 34 9.09 -16.71 -16.00
C ALA A 34 8.71 -15.31 -16.52
N ILE A 35 8.59 -14.32 -15.63
CA ILE A 35 8.25 -12.93 -15.98
C ILE A 35 9.53 -12.09 -15.95
N ASP A 36 9.64 -11.14 -16.87
CA ASP A 36 10.75 -10.18 -16.89
C ASP A 36 10.90 -9.49 -15.52
N THR A 37 12.12 -9.57 -14.97
CA THR A 37 12.51 -8.95 -13.70
C THR A 37 12.14 -7.47 -13.59
N LYS A 38 12.09 -6.74 -14.73
CA LYS A 38 11.60 -5.35 -14.77
C LYS A 38 10.13 -5.27 -14.37
N ILE A 39 9.26 -6.09 -14.98
CA ILE A 39 7.82 -6.10 -14.72
C ILE A 39 7.54 -6.55 -13.28
N LEU A 40 8.29 -7.52 -12.79
CA LEU A 40 8.17 -7.99 -11.41
C LEU A 40 8.48 -6.89 -10.40
N SER A 41 9.57 -6.14 -10.64
CA SER A 41 9.98 -5.02 -9.81
C SER A 41 8.91 -3.93 -9.78
N ILE A 42 8.30 -3.61 -10.94
CA ILE A 42 7.16 -2.67 -11.03
C ILE A 42 6.03 -3.09 -10.08
N ILE A 43 5.61 -4.36 -10.19
CA ILE A 43 4.45 -4.87 -9.46
C ILE A 43 4.69 -4.83 -7.96
N ILE A 44 5.86 -5.26 -7.49
CA ILE A 44 6.24 -5.23 -6.08
C ILE A 44 6.26 -3.79 -5.56
N LEU A 45 6.75 -2.84 -6.37
CA LEU A 45 6.82 -1.43 -6.00
C LEU A 45 5.42 -0.81 -5.85
N ILE A 46 4.52 -1.08 -6.79
CA ILE A 46 3.10 -0.67 -6.71
C ILE A 46 2.46 -1.23 -5.44
N ILE A 47 2.69 -2.52 -5.16
CA ILE A 47 2.15 -3.21 -3.99
C ILE A 47 2.66 -2.56 -2.70
N GLY A 48 3.96 -2.25 -2.62
CA GLY A 48 4.55 -1.53 -1.49
C GLY A 48 3.93 -0.14 -1.26
N PHE A 49 3.72 0.63 -2.32
CA PHE A 49 3.11 1.96 -2.23
C PHE A 49 1.66 1.93 -1.73
N ILE A 50 0.86 0.97 -2.21
CA ILE A 50 -0.51 0.78 -1.73
C ILE A 50 -0.50 0.42 -0.24
N LYS A 51 0.43 -0.46 0.19
CA LYS A 51 0.61 -0.82 1.60
C LYS A 51 0.90 0.42 2.45
N VAL A 52 1.85 1.25 2.03
CA VAL A 52 2.21 2.49 2.74
C VAL A 52 1.00 3.44 2.85
N ARG A 53 0.22 3.61 1.77
CA ARG A 53 -1.02 4.41 1.79
C ARG A 53 -2.05 3.91 2.81
N ILE A 54 -2.25 2.59 2.88
CA ILE A 54 -3.18 1.97 3.82
C ILE A 54 -2.71 2.20 5.27
N VAL A 55 -1.41 2.06 5.54
CA VAL A 55 -0.82 2.31 6.87
C VAL A 55 -0.93 3.78 7.25
N LEU A 56 -0.50 4.69 6.38
CA LEU A 56 -0.47 6.13 6.65
C LEU A 56 -1.87 6.69 6.95
N MET A 57 -2.90 6.13 6.32
CA MET A 57 -4.26 6.65 6.39
C MET A 57 -5.10 6.04 7.51
N ASN A 58 -4.72 4.85 8.00
CA ASN A 58 -5.48 4.13 9.01
C ASN A 58 -4.77 3.93 10.34
N PHE A 59 -3.45 3.79 10.38
CA PHE A 59 -2.69 3.54 11.63
C PHE A 59 -2.10 4.79 12.25
N MET A 60 -1.66 5.74 11.41
CA MET A 60 -1.45 7.11 11.89
C MET A 60 -2.85 7.73 11.93
N GLU A 61 -3.33 8.21 13.08
CA GLU A 61 -4.63 8.88 13.23
C GLU A 61 -4.72 10.23 12.47
N ILE A 62 -4.25 10.30 11.22
CA ILE A 62 -4.42 11.42 10.29
C ILE A 62 -5.92 11.65 9.97
N LYS A 63 -6.82 10.80 10.46
CA LYS A 63 -8.28 11.03 10.43
C LYS A 63 -8.72 12.35 11.10
N THR A 64 -7.94 12.91 12.02
CA THR A 64 -8.16 14.25 12.60
C THR A 64 -7.38 15.37 11.90
N ALA A 65 -6.53 15.04 10.92
CA ALA A 65 -5.72 15.99 10.17
C ALA A 65 -6.39 16.39 8.83
N PRO A 66 -6.22 17.63 8.38
CA PRO A 66 -6.96 18.22 7.26
C PRO A 66 -6.87 17.41 5.96
N ARG A 67 -8.00 17.28 5.25
CA ARG A 67 -8.17 16.54 3.97
C ARG A 67 -7.11 16.86 2.91
N TYR A 68 -6.54 18.07 2.93
CA TYR A 68 -5.46 18.48 2.03
C TYR A 68 -4.22 17.58 2.10
N LEU A 69 -3.84 17.11 3.30
CA LEU A 69 -2.66 16.26 3.47
C LEU A 69 -2.86 14.87 2.85
N ARG A 70 -4.10 14.39 2.87
CA ARG A 70 -4.50 13.13 2.26
C ARG A 70 -4.37 13.17 0.75
N TRP A 71 -4.85 14.24 0.11
CA TRP A 71 -4.71 14.47 -1.33
C TRP A 71 -3.26 14.68 -1.76
N PHE A 72 -2.46 15.36 -0.94
CA PHE A 72 -1.03 15.56 -1.23
C PHE A 72 -0.25 14.23 -1.18
N MET A 73 -0.51 13.40 -0.17
CA MET A 73 0.06 12.05 -0.08
C MET A 73 -0.44 11.12 -1.19
N ASP A 74 -1.71 11.26 -1.58
CA ASP A 74 -2.30 10.60 -2.74
C ASP A 74 -1.55 10.92 -4.03
N GLY A 75 -1.44 12.22 -4.32
CA GLY A 75 -0.79 12.75 -5.51
C GLY A 75 0.70 12.48 -5.53
N TRP A 76 1.38 12.55 -4.39
CA TRP A 76 2.78 12.17 -4.27
C TRP A 76 2.98 10.67 -4.54
N CYS A 77 2.14 9.81 -3.96
CA CYS A 77 2.21 8.37 -4.14
C CYS A 77 1.96 7.98 -5.61
N LEU A 78 0.91 8.54 -6.24
CA LEU A 78 0.62 8.34 -7.66
C LEU A 78 1.72 8.93 -8.56
N GLY A 79 2.27 10.10 -8.19
CA GLY A 79 3.33 10.77 -8.93
C GLY A 79 4.63 9.96 -8.90
N VAL A 80 5.07 9.50 -7.73
CA VAL A 80 6.27 8.68 -7.59
C VAL A 80 6.08 7.31 -8.24
N CYS A 81 4.90 6.70 -8.10
CA CYS A 81 4.55 5.45 -8.76
C CYS A 81 4.60 5.60 -10.29
N GLY A 82 3.99 6.67 -10.83
CA GLY A 82 4.04 7.00 -12.26
C GLY A 82 5.45 7.30 -12.75
N LEU A 83 6.27 8.00 -11.95
CA LEU A 83 7.66 8.30 -12.27
C LEU A 83 8.52 7.03 -12.32
N LEU A 84 8.35 6.13 -11.34
CA LEU A 84 9.06 4.85 -11.31
C LEU A 84 8.64 3.93 -12.46
N LEU A 85 7.36 3.89 -12.77
CA LEU A 85 6.84 3.20 -13.96
C LEU A 85 7.48 3.75 -15.24
N PHE A 86 7.56 5.07 -15.36
CA PHE A 86 8.16 5.74 -16.51
C PHE A 86 9.66 5.43 -16.63
N ILE A 87 10.41 5.48 -15.53
CA ILE A 87 11.83 5.15 -15.49
C ILE A 87 12.08 3.68 -15.83
N LEU A 88 11.23 2.78 -15.37
CA LEU A 88 11.43 1.34 -15.56
C LEU A 88 11.00 0.87 -16.96
N TYR A 89 10.03 1.57 -17.57
CA TYR A 89 9.62 1.38 -18.97
C TYR A 89 10.65 1.94 -19.97
N ARG A 90 11.48 2.90 -19.56
CA ARG A 90 12.62 3.41 -20.32
C ARG A 90 13.75 2.38 -20.41
#